data_AF-A0A924BT91-F1
#
_entry.id   AF-A0A924BT91-F1
#
_cell.length_a   1.000
_cell.length_b   1.000
_cell.length_c   1.000
_cell.angle_alpha   90.00
_cell.angle_beta   90.00
_cell.angle_gamma   90.00
#
_symmetry.space_group_name_H-M   'P 1'
#
loop_
_entity.id
_entity.type
_entity.pdbx_description
1 polymer ?
#
loop_
_entity_poly.entity_id
_entity_poly.type
_entity_poly.pdbx_seq_one_letter_code
_entity_poly.pdbx_strand_id
1 'polypeptide(L)'
;MLFYLYVQKLFEKDKPLYSWFYTTLVIKVLSGLAVGALYLYYYKVGDITDTYNCVSRFAVLFYSDNHKFMQMYFHNEFMENNELLFQEMLTYSPRQLFFIKLIVPLGILIDNYWMINVYCSVFAFMGLWNLSNRIVSIFSISKTAVVISFLLFPSIVFWSSGMVKEAILLGCIGFSMSFYLKWVYEKRRPEMIELIIFIVALWLIWNLKYYVFAILFFLMITHFVHRMVVYSFPWLKEYRIHKIVVYYLVLANLGLSAGWINPNLSIDNLYQALHINYVDTITLSNNHNIFHLEHFEKSEWGMILDLPKAIIYG
;
A
#
# COMPACT_ATOMS: atom_id res chain seq x y z
N MET A 1 -18.81 2.41 -18.23
CA MET A 1 -19.86 3.34 -17.75
C MET A 1 -19.86 3.49 -16.22
N LEU A 2 -20.02 2.41 -15.43
CA LEU A 2 -20.09 2.50 -13.95
C LEU A 2 -18.84 3.10 -13.28
N PHE A 3 -17.64 2.71 -13.72
CA PHE A 3 -16.39 3.27 -13.19
C PHE A 3 -16.25 4.78 -13.50
N TYR A 4 -16.60 5.20 -14.71
CA TYR A 4 -16.59 6.62 -15.09
C TYR A 4 -17.54 7.45 -14.22
N LEU A 5 -18.76 6.95 -13.99
CA LEU A 5 -19.72 7.59 -13.10
C LEU A 5 -19.20 7.65 -11.65
N TYR A 6 -18.55 6.58 -11.19
CA TYR A 6 -17.91 6.57 -9.88
C TYR A 6 -16.80 7.61 -9.75
N VAL A 7 -15.94 7.70 -10.78
CA VAL A 7 -14.90 8.72 -10.86
C VAL A 7 -15.56 10.08 -10.78
N GLN A 8 -16.56 10.41 -11.60
CA GLN A 8 -17.27 11.70 -11.53
C GLN A 8 -17.80 12.06 -10.13
N LYS A 9 -18.35 11.09 -9.38
CA LYS A 9 -18.80 11.29 -8.00
C LYS A 9 -17.69 11.74 -7.04
N LEU A 10 -16.43 11.43 -7.33
CA LEU A 10 -15.28 11.88 -6.53
C LEU A 10 -14.99 13.38 -6.71
N PHE A 11 -15.49 14.00 -7.78
CA PHE A 11 -15.24 15.40 -8.16
C PHE A 11 -16.47 16.30 -7.98
N GLU A 12 -17.54 15.80 -7.35
CA GLU A 12 -18.74 16.60 -7.09
C GLU A 12 -18.41 17.85 -6.26
N LYS A 13 -18.99 18.99 -6.65
CA LYS A 13 -18.78 20.28 -5.97
C LYS A 13 -19.25 20.28 -4.51
N ASP A 14 -20.18 19.39 -4.18
CA ASP A 14 -20.75 19.26 -2.83
C ASP A 14 -19.80 18.56 -1.85
N LYS A 15 -18.64 18.08 -2.30
CA LYS A 15 -17.65 17.42 -1.44
C LYS A 15 -17.00 18.43 -0.49
N PRO A 16 -16.78 18.03 0.78
CA PRO A 16 -16.31 18.96 1.81
C PRO A 16 -14.95 19.58 1.49
N LEU A 17 -14.09 18.86 0.76
CA LEU A 17 -12.74 19.30 0.42
C LEU A 17 -12.60 19.91 -0.98
N TYR A 18 -13.67 20.08 -1.76
CA TYR A 18 -13.61 20.44 -3.19
C TYR A 18 -12.61 21.58 -3.53
N SER A 19 -12.52 22.63 -2.71
CA SER A 19 -11.58 23.75 -2.93
C SER A 19 -10.10 23.34 -2.92
N TRP A 20 -9.74 22.24 -2.27
CA TRP A 20 -8.38 21.72 -2.17
C TRP A 20 -8.01 20.74 -3.29
N PHE A 21 -8.99 20.35 -4.12
CA PHE A 21 -8.84 19.28 -5.11
C PHE A 21 -7.66 19.52 -6.05
N TYR A 22 -7.71 20.61 -6.81
CA TYR A 22 -6.70 20.90 -7.84
C TYR A 22 -5.32 21.13 -7.23
N THR A 23 -5.24 21.87 -6.13
CA THR A 23 -3.97 22.15 -5.45
C THR A 23 -3.29 20.87 -5.00
N THR A 24 -4.02 19.97 -4.33
CA THR A 24 -3.46 18.71 -3.81
C THR A 24 -3.15 17.71 -4.94
N LEU A 25 -3.96 17.67 -6.00
CA LEU A 25 -3.70 16.85 -7.19
C LEU A 25 -2.42 17.29 -7.91
N VAL A 26 -2.27 18.60 -8.16
CA VAL A 26 -1.10 19.15 -8.83
C VAL A 26 0.16 18.86 -8.01
N ILE A 27 0.13 19.07 -6.70
CA ILE A 27 1.24 18.76 -5.80
C ILE A 27 1.60 17.27 -5.86
N LYS A 28 0.60 16.37 -5.90
CA LYS A 28 0.84 14.93 -6.02
C LYS A 28 1.52 14.59 -7.35
N VAL A 29 1.01 15.10 -8.46
CA VAL A 29 1.56 14.84 -9.79
C VAL A 29 2.98 15.40 -9.92
N LEU A 30 3.22 16.64 -9.50
CA LEU A 30 4.56 17.23 -9.50
C LEU A 30 5.53 16.44 -8.64
N SER A 31 5.07 15.88 -7.52
CA SER A 31 5.91 15.01 -6.68
C SER A 31 6.24 13.70 -7.37
N GLY A 32 5.31 13.10 -8.11
CA GLY A 32 5.59 11.90 -8.94
C GLY A 32 6.62 12.18 -10.04
N LEU A 33 6.51 13.34 -10.69
CA LEU A 33 7.50 13.81 -11.65
C LEU A 33 8.87 14.04 -10.99
N ALA A 34 8.90 14.64 -9.80
CA ALA A 34 10.14 14.85 -9.05
C ALA A 34 10.81 13.54 -8.65
N VAL A 35 10.05 12.56 -8.16
CA VAL A 35 10.57 11.20 -7.87
C VAL A 35 11.09 10.54 -9.14
N GLY A 36 10.34 10.61 -10.24
CA GLY A 36 10.79 10.06 -11.51
C GLY A 36 12.10 10.71 -11.99
N ALA A 37 12.21 12.03 -11.88
CA ALA A 37 13.41 12.78 -12.23
C ALA A 37 14.60 12.39 -11.34
N LEU A 38 14.38 12.22 -10.03
CA LEU A 38 15.41 11.77 -9.10
C LEU A 38 15.96 10.40 -9.51
N TYR A 39 15.10 9.42 -9.77
CA TYR A 39 15.56 8.08 -10.13
C TYR A 39 16.22 8.03 -11.51
N LEU A 40 15.64 8.71 -12.51
CA LEU A 40 16.16 8.66 -13.88
C LEU A 40 17.45 9.47 -14.07
N TYR A 41 17.57 10.65 -13.46
CA TYR A 41 18.70 11.56 -13.71
C TYR A 41 19.79 11.48 -12.64
N TYR A 42 19.42 11.27 -11.38
CA TYR A 42 20.37 11.27 -10.27
C TYR A 42 20.87 9.85 -9.95
N TYR A 43 19.96 8.92 -9.65
CA TYR A 43 20.36 7.55 -9.30
C TYR A 43 20.76 6.71 -10.51
N LYS A 44 20.09 6.89 -11.66
CA LYS A 44 20.33 6.19 -12.94
C LYS A 44 20.17 4.66 -12.91
N VAL A 45 20.02 4.08 -11.72
CA VAL A 45 19.84 2.66 -11.44
C VAL A 45 18.83 2.53 -10.29
N GLY A 46 18.02 1.48 -10.33
CA GLY A 46 17.15 1.09 -9.22
C GLY A 46 15.79 0.56 -9.68
N ASP A 47 14.99 0.17 -8.69
CA ASP A 47 13.71 -0.50 -8.91
C ASP A 47 12.78 0.19 -9.92
N ILE A 48 12.79 1.52 -10.00
CA ILE A 48 11.94 2.28 -10.93
C ILE A 48 12.40 2.10 -12.39
N THR A 49 13.70 2.25 -12.66
CA THR A 49 14.25 2.10 -14.02
C THR A 49 14.07 0.66 -14.49
N ASP A 50 14.34 -0.28 -13.60
CA ASP A 50 14.33 -1.71 -13.93
C ASP A 50 12.90 -2.20 -14.19
N THR A 51 11.94 -1.73 -13.37
CA THR A 51 10.52 -1.96 -13.60
C THR A 51 10.07 -1.37 -14.94
N TYR A 52 10.48 -0.15 -15.28
CA TYR A 52 10.03 0.48 -16.54
C TYR A 52 10.62 -0.22 -17.77
N ASN A 53 11.89 -0.60 -17.72
CA ASN A 53 12.54 -1.36 -18.78
C ASN A 53 11.82 -2.69 -19.03
N CYS A 54 11.45 -3.40 -17.95
CA CYS A 54 10.66 -4.61 -18.04
C CYS A 54 9.28 -4.38 -18.66
N VAL A 55 8.57 -3.33 -18.22
CA VAL A 55 7.26 -2.95 -18.76
C VAL A 55 7.35 -2.65 -20.26
N SER A 56 8.35 -1.88 -20.69
CA SER A 56 8.56 -1.54 -22.10
C SER A 56 8.89 -2.78 -22.94
N ARG A 57 9.74 -3.68 -22.44
CA ARG A 57 10.03 -4.96 -23.13
C ARG A 57 8.80 -5.86 -23.25
N PHE A 58 7.94 -5.90 -22.22
CA PHE A 58 6.65 -6.59 -22.30
C PHE A 58 5.73 -5.96 -23.35
N ALA A 59 5.71 -4.63 -23.45
CA ALA A 59 4.93 -3.93 -24.47
C ALA A 59 5.43 -4.25 -25.88
N VAL A 60 6.75 -4.24 -26.11
CA VAL A 60 7.33 -4.66 -27.39
C VAL A 60 6.98 -6.12 -27.69
N LEU A 61 7.11 -7.02 -26.71
CA LEU A 61 6.80 -8.44 -26.87
C LEU A 61 5.33 -8.68 -27.22
N PHE A 62 4.41 -7.91 -26.64
CA PHE A 62 2.98 -7.96 -26.96
C PHE A 62 2.72 -7.70 -28.45
N TYR A 63 3.43 -6.73 -29.04
CA TYR A 63 3.29 -6.40 -30.46
C TYR A 63 4.10 -7.31 -31.39
N SER A 64 5.25 -7.84 -30.95
CA SER A 64 6.11 -8.67 -31.80
C SER A 64 5.75 -10.16 -31.79
N ASP A 65 5.40 -10.71 -30.62
CA ASP A 65 5.13 -12.14 -30.41
C ASP A 65 4.13 -12.34 -29.26
N ASN A 66 2.85 -12.15 -29.57
CA ASN A 66 1.77 -12.22 -28.59
C ASN A 66 1.70 -13.59 -27.89
N HIS A 67 2.12 -14.68 -28.55
CA HIS A 67 2.13 -16.01 -27.91
C HIS A 67 3.13 -16.05 -26.75
N LYS A 68 4.38 -15.61 -26.98
CA LYS A 68 5.38 -15.51 -25.91
C LYS A 68 4.97 -14.52 -24.82
N PHE A 69 4.36 -13.40 -25.20
CA PHE A 69 3.80 -12.46 -24.22
C PHE A 69 2.81 -13.17 -23.28
N MET A 70 1.84 -13.92 -23.81
CA MET A 70 0.83 -14.60 -23.00
C MET A 70 1.43 -15.66 -22.07
N GLN A 71 2.43 -16.42 -22.55
CA GLN A 71 3.16 -17.39 -21.74
C GLN A 71 3.89 -16.73 -20.56
N MET A 72 4.64 -15.66 -20.83
CA MET A 72 5.40 -14.95 -19.80
C MET A 72 4.47 -14.19 -18.82
N TYR A 73 3.44 -13.52 -19.36
CA TYR A 73 2.55 -12.66 -18.59
C TYR A 73 1.60 -13.46 -17.68
N PHE A 74 1.09 -14.62 -18.12
CA PHE A 74 0.16 -15.42 -17.30
C PHE A 74 0.80 -16.63 -16.63
N HIS A 75 1.72 -17.32 -17.29
CA HIS A 75 2.23 -18.62 -16.83
C HIS A 75 3.61 -18.53 -16.16
N ASN A 76 4.27 -17.36 -16.20
CA ASN A 76 5.67 -17.22 -15.79
C ASN A 76 6.59 -18.22 -16.53
N GLU A 77 6.19 -18.65 -17.72
CA GLU A 77 6.99 -19.53 -18.56
C GLU A 77 8.02 -18.68 -19.28
N PHE A 78 9.22 -18.66 -18.74
CA PHE A 78 10.33 -17.95 -19.34
C PHE A 78 11.10 -18.92 -20.24
N MET A 79 11.09 -18.65 -21.55
CA MET A 79 11.79 -19.47 -22.54
C MET A 79 13.27 -19.08 -22.59
N GLU A 80 14.15 -20.08 -22.64
CA GLU A 80 15.63 -19.96 -22.72
C GLU A 80 16.12 -18.95 -23.77
N ASN A 81 15.38 -18.80 -24.88
CA ASN A 81 15.79 -17.98 -26.03
C ASN A 81 15.68 -16.45 -25.85
N ASN A 82 15.24 -15.96 -24.68
CA ASN A 82 15.20 -14.52 -24.37
C ASN A 82 16.10 -14.23 -23.15
N GLU A 83 17.37 -14.61 -23.25
CA GLU A 83 18.36 -14.63 -22.16
C GLU A 83 18.34 -13.36 -21.30
N LEU A 84 18.26 -12.17 -21.90
CA LEU A 84 18.39 -10.92 -21.16
C LEU A 84 17.14 -10.58 -20.31
N LEU A 85 15.94 -10.71 -20.86
CA LEU A 85 14.69 -10.46 -20.13
C LEU A 85 14.43 -11.56 -19.09
N PHE A 86 14.78 -12.80 -19.42
CA PHE A 86 14.65 -13.94 -18.51
C PHE A 86 15.58 -13.80 -17.30
N GLN A 87 16.86 -13.49 -17.52
CA GLN A 87 17.83 -13.31 -16.44
C GLN A 87 17.43 -12.16 -15.52
N GLU A 88 16.99 -11.02 -16.06
CA GLU A 88 16.47 -9.91 -15.24
C GLU A 88 15.25 -10.36 -14.41
N MET A 89 14.32 -11.12 -15.01
CA MET A 89 13.08 -11.56 -14.34
C MET A 89 13.30 -12.57 -13.22
N LEU A 90 14.28 -13.48 -13.36
CA LEU A 90 14.63 -14.46 -12.32
C LEU A 90 15.13 -13.81 -11.03
N THR A 91 15.71 -12.61 -11.13
CA THR A 91 16.22 -11.89 -9.95
C THR A 91 15.13 -11.17 -9.18
N TYR A 92 13.94 -10.97 -9.76
CA TYR A 92 12.87 -10.25 -9.10
C TYR A 92 12.13 -11.11 -8.08
N SER A 93 11.85 -10.50 -6.94
CA SER A 93 10.89 -11.08 -6.00
C SER A 93 9.51 -11.23 -6.66
N PRO A 94 8.70 -12.25 -6.29
CA PRO A 94 7.36 -12.45 -6.85
C PRO A 94 6.47 -11.20 -6.76
N ARG A 95 6.66 -10.37 -5.72
CA ARG A 95 5.95 -9.10 -5.51
C ARG A 95 6.33 -8.02 -6.52
N GLN A 96 7.59 -7.99 -6.93
CA GLN A 96 8.06 -7.07 -7.96
C GLN A 96 7.56 -7.49 -9.34
N LEU A 97 7.60 -8.78 -9.64
CA LEU A 97 7.01 -9.32 -10.87
C LEU A 97 5.51 -9.03 -10.95
N PHE A 98 4.77 -9.21 -9.85
CA PHE A 98 3.35 -8.83 -9.79
C PHE A 98 3.12 -7.35 -10.10
N PHE A 99 3.94 -6.46 -9.51
CA PHE A 99 3.86 -5.03 -9.79
C PHE A 99 4.16 -4.70 -11.26
N ILE A 100 5.20 -5.29 -11.84
CA ILE A 100 5.51 -5.13 -13.27
C ILE A 100 4.29 -5.52 -14.11
N LYS A 101 3.73 -6.71 -13.87
CA LYS A 101 2.55 -7.20 -14.60
C LYS A 101 1.34 -6.29 -14.43
N LEU A 102 1.14 -5.71 -13.24
CA LEU A 102 0.08 -4.73 -13.01
C LEU A 102 0.23 -3.48 -13.89
N ILE A 103 1.46 -3.04 -14.16
CA ILE A 103 1.75 -1.82 -14.94
C ILE A 103 1.84 -2.08 -16.46
N VAL A 104 2.19 -3.29 -16.89
CA VAL A 104 2.31 -3.67 -18.31
C VAL A 104 1.13 -3.23 -19.19
N PRO A 105 -0.15 -3.38 -18.79
CA PRO A 105 -1.27 -2.87 -19.57
C PRO A 105 -1.21 -1.36 -19.83
N LEU A 106 -0.74 -0.56 -18.87
CA LEU A 106 -0.50 0.87 -19.07
C LEU A 106 0.69 1.11 -20.02
N GLY A 107 1.74 0.27 -19.91
CA GLY A 107 2.87 0.26 -20.83
C GLY A 107 2.47 0.06 -22.28
N ILE A 108 1.65 -0.97 -22.56
CA ILE A 108 1.15 -1.27 -23.90
C ILE A 108 0.34 -0.10 -24.47
N LEU A 109 -0.48 0.57 -23.65
CA LEU A 109 -1.37 1.64 -24.12
C LEU A 109 -0.68 3.00 -24.33
N ILE A 110 0.34 3.33 -23.53
CA ILE A 110 0.86 4.69 -23.39
C ILE A 110 2.33 4.80 -23.85
N ASP A 111 3.10 3.71 -23.73
CA ASP A 111 4.53 3.60 -24.05
C ASP A 111 5.38 4.84 -23.66
N ASN A 112 5.07 5.43 -22.49
CA ASN A 112 5.77 6.60 -21.98
C ASN A 112 5.84 6.58 -20.45
N TYR A 113 7.06 6.52 -19.92
CA TYR A 113 7.34 6.50 -18.49
C TYR A 113 6.62 7.61 -17.72
N TRP A 114 6.73 8.86 -18.18
CA TRP A 114 6.21 10.02 -17.47
C TRP A 114 4.69 9.99 -17.37
N MET A 115 4.03 9.57 -18.45
CA MET A 115 2.58 9.41 -18.43
C MET A 115 2.16 8.29 -17.48
N ILE A 116 2.80 7.11 -17.52
CA ILE A 116 2.52 6.01 -16.58
C ILE A 116 2.72 6.48 -15.13
N ASN A 117 3.81 7.21 -14.86
CA ASN A 117 4.11 7.82 -13.57
C ASN A 117 2.98 8.76 -13.11
N VAL A 118 2.47 9.62 -14.00
CA VAL A 118 1.30 10.47 -13.73
C VAL A 118 0.07 9.62 -13.39
N TYR A 119 -0.26 8.58 -14.17
CA TYR A 119 -1.40 7.71 -13.88
C TYR A 119 -1.32 7.04 -12.51
N CYS A 120 -0.15 6.52 -12.13
CA CYS A 120 0.06 5.95 -10.79
C CYS A 120 -0.10 7.00 -9.68
N SER A 121 0.42 8.22 -9.88
CA SER A 121 0.26 9.33 -8.94
C SER A 121 -1.20 9.73 -8.75
N VAL A 122 -1.94 9.83 -9.85
CA VAL A 122 -3.36 10.16 -9.85
C VAL A 122 -4.16 9.05 -9.17
N PHE A 123 -3.87 7.77 -9.43
CA PHE A 123 -4.52 6.65 -8.75
C PHE A 123 -4.33 6.71 -7.22
N ALA A 124 -3.09 6.92 -6.76
CA ALA A 124 -2.78 7.10 -5.34
C ALA A 124 -3.59 8.25 -4.73
N PHE A 125 -3.63 9.38 -5.43
CA PHE A 125 -4.40 10.55 -5.03
C PHE A 125 -5.91 10.26 -4.97
N MET A 126 -6.51 9.58 -5.95
CA MET A 126 -7.96 9.32 -5.95
C MET A 126 -8.39 8.53 -4.72
N GLY A 127 -7.62 7.51 -4.31
CA GLY A 127 -7.89 6.74 -3.09
C GLY A 127 -7.82 7.60 -1.84
N LEU A 128 -6.74 8.36 -1.68
CA LEU A 128 -6.55 9.26 -0.52
C LEU A 128 -7.57 10.39 -0.48
N TRP A 129 -7.93 10.95 -1.63
CA TRP A 129 -8.95 11.98 -1.78
C TRP A 129 -10.32 11.49 -1.32
N ASN A 130 -10.70 10.29 -1.77
CA ASN A 130 -11.96 9.65 -1.40
C ASN A 130 -12.02 9.41 0.11
N LEU A 131 -10.96 8.84 0.70
CA LEU A 131 -10.86 8.64 2.15
C LEU A 131 -10.93 9.97 2.92
N SER A 132 -10.18 10.98 2.48
CA SER A 132 -10.11 12.28 3.15
C SER A 132 -11.49 12.95 3.22
N ASN A 133 -12.23 12.97 2.11
CA ASN A 133 -13.59 13.50 2.10
C ASN A 133 -14.52 12.72 3.02
N ARG A 134 -14.39 11.40 3.06
CA ARG A 134 -15.19 10.50 3.92
C ARG A 134 -14.94 10.76 5.40
N ILE A 135 -13.67 10.94 5.79
CA ILE A 135 -13.29 11.23 7.18
C ILE A 135 -13.90 12.57 7.62
N VAL A 136 -13.77 13.61 6.79
CA VAL A 136 -14.35 14.93 7.09
C VAL A 136 -15.87 14.85 7.20
N SER A 137 -16.55 14.13 6.31
CA SER A 137 -18.01 14.03 6.33
C SER A 137 -18.54 13.24 7.52
N ILE A 138 -17.85 12.16 7.94
CA ILE A 138 -18.32 11.30 9.04
C ILE A 138 -17.97 11.90 10.40
N PHE A 139 -16.73 12.34 10.58
CA PHE A 139 -16.21 12.71 11.91
C PHE A 139 -16.20 14.22 12.15
N SER A 140 -16.59 15.04 11.16
CA SER A 140 -16.60 16.51 11.27
C SER A 140 -15.26 17.09 11.74
N ILE A 141 -14.15 16.42 11.38
CA ILE A 141 -12.78 16.85 11.70
C ILE A 141 -12.42 18.06 10.83
N SER A 142 -11.52 18.90 11.34
CA SER A 142 -10.96 20.02 10.58
C SER A 142 -10.48 19.59 9.18
N LYS A 143 -11.01 20.28 8.16
CA LYS A 143 -10.65 20.07 6.75
C LYS A 143 -9.16 20.22 6.52
N THR A 144 -8.55 21.24 7.12
CA THR A 144 -7.12 21.52 6.96
C THR A 144 -6.26 20.43 7.59
N ALA A 145 -6.64 19.93 8.77
CA ALA A 145 -5.92 18.82 9.42
C ALA A 145 -5.94 17.56 8.54
N VAL A 146 -7.09 17.20 7.98
CA VAL A 146 -7.19 16.03 7.08
C VAL A 146 -6.38 16.24 5.79
N VAL A 147 -6.48 17.41 5.16
CA VAL A 147 -5.73 17.72 3.93
C VAL A 147 -4.23 17.67 4.18
N ILE A 148 -3.76 18.27 5.29
CA ILE A 148 -2.33 18.24 5.64
C ILE A 148 -1.88 16.80 5.88
N SER A 149 -2.59 16.04 6.70
CA SER A 149 -2.17 14.68 7.08
C SER A 149 -2.20 13.68 5.92
N PHE A 150 -3.18 13.75 5.01
CA PHE A 150 -3.35 12.73 3.97
C PHE A 150 -2.89 13.16 2.58
N LEU A 151 -2.94 14.47 2.27
CA LEU A 151 -2.76 14.95 0.89
C LEU A 151 -1.53 15.86 0.73
N LEU A 152 -1.01 16.46 1.81
CA LEU A 152 0.13 17.38 1.75
C LEU A 152 1.31 16.98 2.64
N PHE A 153 1.20 15.90 3.42
CA PHE A 153 2.29 15.47 4.29
C PHE A 153 3.49 15.07 3.43
N PRO A 154 4.67 15.72 3.58
CA PRO A 154 5.76 15.63 2.60
C PRO A 154 6.16 14.19 2.26
N SER A 155 6.31 13.33 3.26
CA SER A 155 6.68 11.92 3.05
C SER A 155 5.62 11.15 2.26
N ILE A 156 4.34 11.38 2.54
CA ILE A 156 3.23 10.72 1.81
C ILE A 156 3.21 11.24 0.37
N VAL A 157 3.29 12.54 0.17
CA VAL A 157 3.23 13.09 -1.19
C VAL A 157 4.41 12.61 -2.01
N PHE A 158 5.63 12.66 -1.48
CA PHE A 158 6.83 12.29 -2.22
C PHE A 158 6.92 10.78 -2.46
N TRP A 159 6.99 9.96 -1.40
CA TRP A 159 7.29 8.52 -1.51
C TRP A 159 6.13 7.63 -1.96
N SER A 160 4.96 8.22 -2.24
CA SER A 160 3.83 7.48 -2.81
C SER A 160 3.27 8.12 -4.07
N SER A 161 4.13 8.80 -4.81
CA SER A 161 3.82 9.31 -6.14
C SER A 161 4.72 8.66 -7.18
N GLY A 162 4.16 8.47 -8.35
CA GLY A 162 4.82 7.87 -9.51
C GLY A 162 4.72 6.36 -9.59
N MET A 163 5.53 5.79 -10.49
CA MET A 163 5.51 4.37 -10.83
C MET A 163 6.21 3.52 -9.76
N VAL A 164 5.68 3.56 -8.54
CA VAL A 164 6.15 2.82 -7.36
C VAL A 164 5.01 2.02 -6.72
N LYS A 165 5.34 0.91 -6.06
CA LYS A 165 4.33 0.02 -5.44
C LYS A 165 3.53 0.74 -4.36
N GLU A 166 4.18 1.66 -3.66
CA GLU A 166 3.64 2.48 -2.58
C GLU A 166 2.51 3.39 -3.07
N ALA A 167 2.57 3.89 -4.31
CA ALA A 167 1.53 4.70 -4.90
C ALA A 167 0.23 3.88 -5.10
N ILE A 168 0.35 2.68 -5.66
CA ILE A 168 -0.78 1.76 -5.83
C ILE A 168 -1.33 1.34 -4.47
N LEU A 169 -0.44 0.98 -3.54
CA LEU A 169 -0.82 0.56 -2.20
C LEU A 169 -1.65 1.64 -1.48
N LEU A 170 -1.22 2.90 -1.50
CA LEU A 170 -1.94 3.98 -0.83
C LEU A 170 -3.27 4.32 -1.49
N GLY A 171 -3.35 4.23 -2.83
CA GLY A 171 -4.63 4.30 -3.54
C GLY A 171 -5.60 3.22 -3.05
N CYS A 172 -5.14 1.96 -3.00
CA CYS A 172 -5.93 0.84 -2.51
C CYS A 172 -6.34 0.98 -1.04
N ILE A 173 -5.43 1.38 -0.14
CA ILE A 173 -5.76 1.64 1.27
C ILE A 173 -6.85 2.70 1.37
N GLY A 174 -6.72 3.80 0.63
CA GLY A 174 -7.69 4.89 0.61
C GLY A 174 -9.09 4.43 0.17
N PHE A 175 -9.18 3.69 -0.94
CA PHE A 175 -10.45 3.12 -1.40
C PHE A 175 -11.04 2.13 -0.40
N SER A 176 -10.22 1.22 0.13
CA SER A 176 -10.67 0.20 1.07
C SER A 176 -11.21 0.81 2.36
N MET A 177 -10.51 1.79 2.92
CA MET A 177 -10.94 2.50 4.12
C MET A 177 -12.15 3.38 3.87
N SER A 178 -12.24 4.07 2.73
CA SER A 178 -13.43 4.87 2.39
C SER A 178 -14.68 3.99 2.29
N PHE A 179 -14.58 2.82 1.63
CA PHE A 179 -15.65 1.84 1.57
C PHE A 179 -16.09 1.38 2.95
N TYR A 180 -15.13 0.99 3.79
CA TYR A 180 -15.40 0.51 5.15
C TYR A 180 -16.07 1.56 6.03
N LEU A 181 -15.54 2.78 6.04
CA LEU A 181 -16.13 3.87 6.80
C LEU A 181 -17.56 4.17 6.32
N LYS A 182 -17.79 4.18 5.01
CA LYS A 182 -19.14 4.29 4.45
C LYS A 182 -20.04 3.19 4.97
N TRP A 183 -19.65 1.92 4.84
CA TRP A 183 -20.45 0.77 5.26
C TRP A 183 -20.77 0.78 6.76
N VAL A 184 -19.83 1.23 7.60
CA VAL A 184 -19.93 1.16 9.06
C VAL A 184 -20.64 2.37 9.69
N TYR A 185 -20.54 3.56 9.07
CA TYR A 185 -21.07 4.80 9.65
C TYR A 185 -22.20 5.42 8.82
N GLU A 186 -22.13 5.32 7.50
CA GLU A 186 -23.20 5.80 6.65
C GLU A 186 -24.24 4.68 6.54
N LYS A 187 -25.46 4.92 7.03
CA LYS A 187 -26.59 3.97 6.94
C LYS A 187 -27.08 3.73 5.49
N ARG A 188 -26.21 3.95 4.50
CA ARG A 188 -26.45 3.79 3.07
C ARG A 188 -25.76 2.52 2.60
N ARG A 189 -26.46 1.71 1.79
CA ARG A 189 -25.83 0.54 1.19
C ARG A 189 -24.73 0.97 0.22
N PRO A 190 -23.55 0.35 0.25
CA PRO A 190 -22.53 0.60 -0.74
C PRO A 190 -23.01 0.17 -2.13
N GLU A 191 -22.56 0.87 -3.15
CA GLU A 191 -22.85 0.53 -4.54
C GLU A 191 -22.03 -0.69 -4.96
N MET A 192 -22.54 -1.48 -5.92
CA MET A 192 -21.84 -2.67 -6.41
C MET A 192 -20.43 -2.36 -6.93
N ILE A 193 -20.25 -1.21 -7.58
CA ILE A 193 -18.94 -0.76 -8.07
C ILE A 193 -17.97 -0.48 -6.91
N GLU A 194 -18.45 0.07 -5.79
CA GLU A 194 -17.62 0.31 -4.60
C GLU A 194 -17.20 -1.00 -3.96
N LEU A 195 -18.07 -2.01 -3.94
CA LEU A 195 -17.75 -3.35 -3.46
C LEU A 195 -16.70 -4.03 -4.34
N ILE A 196 -16.82 -3.92 -5.67
CA ILE A 196 -15.81 -4.45 -6.61
C ILE A 196 -14.47 -3.76 -6.38
N ILE A 197 -14.45 -2.43 -6.29
CA ILE A 197 -13.23 -1.65 -6.00
C ILE A 197 -12.61 -2.08 -4.67
N PHE A 198 -13.43 -2.28 -3.62
CA PHE A 198 -12.97 -2.76 -2.33
C PHE A 198 -12.29 -4.13 -2.41
N ILE A 199 -12.93 -5.11 -3.07
CA ILE A 199 -12.38 -6.47 -3.22
C ILE A 199 -11.07 -6.44 -4.03
N VAL A 200 -11.05 -5.70 -5.15
CA VAL A 200 -9.85 -5.54 -5.98
C VAL A 200 -8.74 -4.84 -5.20
N ALA A 201 -9.06 -3.80 -4.44
CA ALA A 201 -8.07 -3.09 -3.62
C ALA A 201 -7.45 -4.00 -2.56
N LEU A 202 -8.25 -4.81 -1.86
CA LEU A 202 -7.74 -5.80 -0.90
C LEU A 202 -6.85 -6.85 -1.57
N TRP A 203 -7.25 -7.36 -2.74
CA TRP A 203 -6.45 -8.31 -3.51
C TRP A 203 -5.10 -7.70 -3.95
N LEU A 204 -5.10 -6.45 -4.41
CA LEU A 204 -3.88 -5.73 -4.78
C LEU A 204 -2.96 -5.51 -3.57
N ILE A 205 -3.49 -5.10 -2.42
CA ILE A 205 -2.70 -4.92 -1.18
C ILE A 205 -2.06 -6.25 -0.78
N TRP A 206 -2.80 -7.36 -0.81
CA TRP A 206 -2.25 -8.69 -0.48
C TRP A 206 -1.05 -9.06 -1.36
N ASN A 207 -1.20 -8.95 -2.68
CA ASN A 207 -0.16 -9.35 -3.63
C ASN A 207 1.05 -8.41 -3.65
N LEU A 208 0.85 -7.11 -3.38
CA LEU A 208 1.95 -6.14 -3.27
C LEU A 208 2.67 -6.25 -1.92
N LYS A 209 1.92 -6.21 -0.81
CA LYS A 209 2.44 -6.21 0.56
C LYS A 209 1.44 -6.85 1.54
N TYR A 210 1.49 -8.18 1.65
CA TYR A 210 0.61 -8.97 2.53
C TYR A 210 0.58 -8.51 4.00
N TYR A 211 1.68 -7.99 4.55
CA TYR A 211 1.71 -7.48 5.92
C TYR A 211 0.87 -6.21 6.09
N VAL A 212 0.81 -5.35 5.07
CA VAL A 212 -0.06 -4.17 5.06
C VAL A 212 -1.52 -4.59 4.97
N PHE A 213 -1.81 -5.62 4.15
CA PHE A 213 -3.14 -6.23 4.12
C PHE A 213 -3.53 -6.75 5.51
N ALA A 214 -2.65 -7.52 6.15
CA ALA A 214 -2.92 -8.10 7.46
C ALA A 214 -3.26 -7.01 8.48
N ILE A 215 -2.41 -5.98 8.63
CA ILE A 215 -2.65 -4.86 9.55
C ILE A 215 -3.99 -4.18 9.25
N LEU A 216 -4.22 -3.80 7.99
CA LEU A 216 -5.43 -3.09 7.59
C LEU A 216 -6.69 -3.93 7.87
N PHE A 217 -6.68 -5.18 7.40
CA PHE A 217 -7.81 -6.11 7.53
C PHE A 217 -8.12 -6.42 8.99
N PHE A 218 -7.09 -6.68 9.81
CA PHE A 218 -7.28 -6.92 11.24
C PHE A 218 -7.83 -5.69 11.95
N LEU A 219 -7.33 -4.48 11.67
CA LEU A 219 -7.88 -3.26 12.27
C LEU A 219 -9.36 -3.05 11.90
N MET A 220 -9.75 -3.34 10.66
CA MET A 220 -11.13 -3.23 10.20
C MET A 220 -12.05 -4.26 10.88
N ILE A 221 -11.60 -5.52 10.99
CA ILE A 221 -12.36 -6.56 11.69
C ILE A 221 -12.42 -6.26 13.18
N THR A 222 -11.31 -5.91 13.82
CA THR A 222 -11.26 -5.54 15.24
C THR A 222 -12.25 -4.43 15.53
N HIS A 223 -12.22 -3.35 14.75
CA HIS A 223 -13.16 -2.25 14.95
C HIS A 223 -14.62 -2.69 14.72
N PHE A 224 -14.89 -3.52 13.71
CA PHE A 224 -16.23 -4.03 13.43
C PHE A 224 -16.77 -4.92 14.55
N VAL A 225 -16.00 -5.93 14.97
CA VAL A 225 -16.33 -6.85 16.07
C VAL A 225 -16.47 -6.08 17.38
N HIS A 226 -15.55 -5.17 17.68
CA HIS A 226 -15.66 -4.29 18.85
C HIS A 226 -17.00 -3.53 18.84
N ARG A 227 -17.40 -2.96 17.69
CA ARG A 227 -18.71 -2.29 17.58
C ARG A 227 -19.88 -3.24 17.79
N MET A 228 -19.82 -4.46 17.24
CA MET A 228 -20.87 -5.48 17.45
C MET A 228 -20.98 -5.85 18.93
N VAL A 229 -19.86 -6.19 19.59
CA VAL A 229 -19.83 -6.59 21.00
C VAL A 229 -20.34 -5.47 21.91
N VAL A 230 -19.81 -4.24 21.76
CA VAL A 230 -20.25 -3.10 22.56
C VAL A 230 -21.72 -2.76 22.30
N TYR A 231 -22.24 -2.98 21.09
CA TYR A 231 -23.66 -2.77 20.81
C TYR A 231 -24.55 -3.80 21.49
N SER A 232 -24.15 -5.08 21.46
CA SER A 232 -24.88 -6.22 22.03
C SER A 232 -24.91 -6.23 23.56
N PHE A 233 -23.89 -5.69 24.23
CA PHE A 233 -23.79 -5.70 25.69
C PHE A 233 -23.84 -4.27 26.26
N PRO A 234 -24.99 -3.81 26.79
CA PRO A 234 -25.16 -2.44 27.28
C PRO A 234 -24.19 -2.04 28.39
N TRP A 235 -23.80 -2.97 29.28
CA TRP A 235 -22.86 -2.71 30.38
C TRP A 235 -21.46 -2.27 29.90
N LEU A 236 -21.04 -2.69 28.70
CA LEU A 236 -19.77 -2.26 28.09
C LEU A 236 -19.80 -0.78 27.65
N LYS A 237 -20.98 -0.17 27.52
CA LYS A 237 -21.13 1.23 27.09
C LYS A 237 -20.85 2.22 28.22
N GLU A 238 -21.01 1.78 29.47
CA GLU A 238 -21.02 2.62 30.67
C GLU A 238 -19.67 3.28 30.94
N TYR A 239 -18.57 2.53 30.85
CA TYR A 239 -17.23 3.07 31.11
C TYR A 239 -16.34 3.02 29.87
N ARG A 240 -15.56 4.09 29.67
CA ARG A 240 -14.58 4.19 28.57
C ARG A 240 -13.55 3.06 28.60
N ILE A 241 -13.16 2.61 29.80
CA ILE A 241 -12.16 1.55 29.96
C ILE A 241 -12.65 0.21 29.39
N HIS A 242 -13.92 -0.15 29.53
CA HIS A 242 -14.47 -1.38 28.96
C HIS A 242 -14.33 -1.42 27.44
N LYS A 243 -14.61 -0.30 26.76
CA LYS A 243 -14.42 -0.17 25.30
C LYS A 243 -12.96 -0.35 24.89
N ILE A 244 -12.05 0.29 25.62
CA ILE A 244 -10.60 0.18 25.37
C ILE A 244 -10.13 -1.27 25.56
N VAL A 245 -10.50 -1.89 26.68
CA VAL A 245 -10.13 -3.28 27.01
C VAL A 245 -10.67 -4.23 25.95
N VAL A 246 -11.95 -4.13 25.57
CA VAL A 246 -12.54 -4.99 24.53
C VAL A 246 -11.83 -4.79 23.19
N TYR A 247 -11.51 -3.55 22.82
CA TYR A 247 -10.78 -3.28 21.57
C TYR A 247 -9.41 -3.99 21.56
N TYR A 248 -8.61 -3.83 22.62
CA TYR A 248 -7.29 -4.46 22.70
C TYR A 248 -7.37 -5.98 22.83
N LEU A 249 -8.37 -6.52 23.52
CA LEU A 249 -8.60 -7.98 23.59
C LEU A 249 -8.93 -8.54 22.20
N VAL A 250 -9.83 -7.90 21.45
CA VAL A 250 -10.16 -8.34 20.09
C VAL A 250 -8.94 -8.21 19.17
N LEU A 251 -8.18 -7.12 19.28
CA LEU A 251 -6.95 -6.92 18.51
C LEU A 251 -5.91 -8.01 18.81
N ALA A 252 -5.67 -8.32 20.08
CA ALA A 252 -4.70 -9.32 20.50
C ALA A 252 -5.07 -10.72 20.00
N ASN A 253 -6.33 -11.13 20.16
CA ASN A 253 -6.80 -12.44 19.69
C ASN A 253 -6.67 -12.58 18.18
N LEU A 254 -7.03 -11.55 17.43
CA LEU A 254 -6.90 -11.56 15.97
C LEU A 254 -5.43 -11.51 15.54
N GLY A 255 -4.58 -10.74 16.21
CA GLY A 255 -3.15 -10.70 15.95
C GLY A 255 -2.46 -12.05 16.16
N LEU A 256 -2.80 -12.78 17.23
CA LEU A 256 -2.29 -14.13 17.47
C LEU A 256 -2.75 -15.12 16.38
N SER A 257 -3.96 -14.96 15.85
CA SER A 257 -4.47 -15.77 14.74
C SER A 257 -3.82 -15.47 13.39
N ALA A 258 -3.07 -14.36 13.25
CA ALA A 258 -2.43 -13.97 11.99
C ALA A 258 -1.41 -15.00 11.50
N GLY A 259 -0.68 -15.64 12.42
CA GLY A 259 0.29 -16.69 12.10
C GLY A 259 -0.34 -17.92 11.46
N TRP A 260 -1.64 -18.15 11.63
CA TRP A 260 -2.36 -19.25 10.98
C TRP A 260 -2.75 -18.93 9.52
N ILE A 261 -2.86 -17.65 9.17
CA ILE A 261 -3.23 -17.21 7.81
C ILE A 261 -1.99 -17.20 6.90
N ASN A 262 -0.86 -16.77 7.44
CA ASN A 262 0.41 -16.75 6.71
C ASN A 262 1.55 -17.09 7.68
N PRO A 263 2.35 -18.13 7.41
CA PRO A 263 3.48 -18.48 8.26
C PRO A 263 4.41 -17.30 8.51
N ASN A 264 4.62 -16.41 7.54
CA ASN A 264 5.49 -15.24 7.70
C ASN A 264 4.96 -14.21 8.71
N LEU A 265 3.71 -14.33 9.17
CA LEU A 265 3.11 -13.52 10.23
C LEU A 265 3.16 -14.19 11.60
N SER A 266 3.74 -15.40 11.72
CA SER A 266 4.01 -15.99 13.02
C SER A 266 5.06 -15.16 13.76
N ILE A 267 5.00 -15.17 15.09
CA ILE A 267 5.94 -14.42 15.94
C ILE A 267 7.37 -14.87 15.66
N ASP A 268 7.58 -16.18 15.53
CA ASP A 268 8.89 -16.79 15.28
C ASP A 268 9.48 -16.33 13.93
N ASN A 269 8.68 -16.38 12.86
CA ASN A 269 9.14 -15.97 11.52
C ASN A 269 9.34 -14.45 11.44
N LEU A 270 8.55 -13.67 12.16
CA LEU A 270 8.72 -12.23 12.26
C LEU A 270 10.03 -11.88 12.98
N TYR A 271 10.31 -12.55 14.10
CA TYR A 271 11.59 -12.41 14.80
C TYR A 271 12.76 -12.82 13.90
N GLN A 272 12.68 -13.99 13.26
CA GLN A 272 13.74 -14.48 12.37
C GLN A 272 13.98 -13.51 11.20
N ALA A 273 12.93 -12.98 10.58
CA ALA A 273 13.06 -12.01 9.51
C ALA A 273 13.70 -10.70 9.98
N LEU A 274 13.34 -10.19 11.16
CA LEU A 274 13.97 -9.00 11.74
C LEU A 274 15.45 -9.26 12.05
N HIS A 275 15.77 -10.43 12.62
CA HIS A 275 17.13 -10.82 12.96
C HIS A 275 18.02 -10.93 11.70
N ILE A 276 17.54 -11.61 10.65
CA ILE A 276 18.25 -11.71 9.37
C ILE A 276 18.50 -10.31 8.79
N ASN A 277 17.47 -9.45 8.71
CA ASN A 277 17.65 -8.10 8.17
C ASN A 277 18.66 -7.27 8.97
N TYR A 278 18.66 -7.40 10.30
CA TYR A 278 19.62 -6.71 11.15
C TYR A 278 21.06 -7.17 10.89
N VAL A 279 21.30 -8.49 10.87
CA VAL A 279 22.63 -9.06 10.60
C VAL A 279 23.10 -8.69 9.19
N ASP A 280 22.23 -8.77 8.19
CA ASP A 280 22.54 -8.38 6.82
C ASP A 280 22.90 -6.89 6.73
N THR A 281 22.16 -6.02 7.42
CA THR A 281 22.44 -4.58 7.47
C THR A 281 23.80 -4.29 8.08
N ILE A 282 24.15 -4.97 9.18
CA ILE A 282 25.46 -4.86 9.83
C ILE A 282 26.58 -5.28 8.87
N THR A 283 26.40 -6.44 8.23
CA THR A 283 27.38 -7.05 7.36
C THR A 283 27.64 -6.20 6.11
N LEU A 284 26.56 -5.72 5.46
CA LEU A 284 26.65 -4.93 4.24
C LEU A 284 27.15 -3.50 4.47
N SER A 285 26.88 -2.93 5.63
CA SER A 285 27.26 -1.55 5.96
C SER A 285 28.69 -1.43 6.53
N ASN A 286 29.46 -2.54 6.54
CA ASN A 286 30.88 -2.58 6.97
C ASN A 286 31.13 -1.90 8.34
N ASN A 287 30.19 -2.01 9.29
CA ASN A 287 30.26 -1.37 10.62
C ASN A 287 30.44 0.16 10.67
N HIS A 288 30.22 0.89 9.57
CA HIS A 288 30.27 2.35 9.59
C HIS A 288 28.89 2.93 9.89
N ASN A 289 28.77 3.75 10.93
CA ASN A 289 27.54 4.45 11.35
C ASN A 289 26.32 3.53 11.57
N ILE A 290 26.51 2.39 12.24
CA ILE A 290 25.42 1.44 12.55
C ILE A 290 25.12 1.46 14.04
N PHE A 291 23.84 1.46 14.39
CA PHE A 291 23.39 1.28 15.77
C PHE A 291 23.35 -0.21 16.11
N HIS A 292 24.17 -0.62 17.08
CA HIS A 292 24.17 -1.99 17.57
C HIS A 292 23.07 -2.19 18.62
N LEU A 293 22.23 -3.19 18.39
CA LEU A 293 21.19 -3.66 19.31
C LEU A 293 21.77 -4.84 20.12
N GLU A 294 22.35 -4.52 21.28
CA GLU A 294 23.16 -5.42 22.12
C GLU A 294 22.43 -6.66 22.65
N HIS A 295 21.10 -6.61 22.73
CA HIS A 295 20.27 -7.69 23.25
C HIS A 295 19.57 -8.44 22.13
N PHE A 296 19.40 -7.82 20.95
CA PHE A 296 18.66 -8.40 19.83
C PHE A 296 19.26 -9.72 19.30
N GLU A 297 20.57 -9.90 19.40
CA GLU A 297 21.25 -11.15 19.03
C GLU A 297 21.06 -12.29 20.04
N LYS A 298 20.61 -11.98 21.27
CA LYS A 298 20.67 -12.91 22.41
C LYS A 298 19.38 -13.66 22.66
N SER A 299 18.22 -13.12 22.28
CA SER A 299 16.90 -13.76 22.44
C SER A 299 15.76 -12.94 21.82
N GLU A 300 14.59 -13.58 21.65
CA GLU A 300 13.32 -12.91 21.34
C GLU A 300 12.95 -11.82 22.37
N TRP A 301 13.30 -12.02 23.64
CA TRP A 301 13.13 -11.01 24.69
C TRP A 301 14.06 -9.81 24.52
N GLY A 302 15.25 -10.03 23.95
CA GLY A 302 16.18 -8.98 23.59
C GLY A 302 15.61 -8.00 22.58
N MET A 303 14.76 -8.47 21.66
CA MET A 303 14.01 -7.60 20.73
C MET A 303 13.12 -6.60 21.46
N ILE A 304 12.42 -7.06 22.51
CA ILE A 304 11.51 -6.19 23.28
C ILE A 304 12.31 -5.15 24.08
N LEU A 305 13.45 -5.55 24.63
CA LEU A 305 14.33 -4.66 25.39
C LEU A 305 14.97 -3.58 24.51
N ASP A 306 15.35 -3.93 23.28
CA ASP A 306 15.96 -3.00 22.34
C ASP A 306 14.95 -2.21 21.49
N LEU A 307 13.65 -2.55 21.54
CA LEU A 307 12.58 -1.86 20.81
C LEU A 307 12.56 -0.33 21.06
N PRO A 308 12.68 0.20 22.30
CA PRO A 308 12.68 1.64 22.53
C PRO A 308 13.88 2.33 21.87
N LYS A 309 15.06 1.70 21.91
CA LYS A 309 16.25 2.21 21.23
C LYS A 309 16.01 2.22 19.72
N ALA A 310 15.51 1.12 19.16
CA ALA A 310 15.23 1.01 17.73
C ALA A 310 14.23 2.08 17.23
N ILE A 311 13.21 2.42 18.02
CA ILE A 311 12.22 3.46 17.65
C ILE A 311 12.79 4.88 17.72
N ILE A 312 13.72 5.14 18.64
CA ILE A 312 14.32 6.48 18.79
C ILE A 312 15.37 6.73 17.70
N TYR A 313 16.12 5.69 17.33
CA TYR A 313 17.24 5.80 16.40
C TYR A 313 16.88 5.47 14.94
N GLY A 314 15.76 4.77 14.69
CA GLY A 314 15.27 4.40 13.35
C GLY A 314 14.27 5.39 12.78
#